data_AF-A0A7N2N280-F1
#
_entry.id   AF-A0A7N2N280-F1
#
_cell.length_a   1.000
_cell.length_b   1.000
_cell.length_c   1.000
_cell.angle_alpha   90.00
_cell.angle_beta   90.00
_cell.angle_gamma   90.00
#
_symmetry.space_group_name_H-M   'P 1'
#
loop_
_entity.id
_entity.type
_entity.pdbx_description
1 polymer ?
#
loop_
_entity_poly.entity_id
_entity_poly.type
_entity_poly.pdbx_seq_one_letter_code
_entity_poly.pdbx_strand_id
1 'polypeptide(L)'
;MLSNQLKFVGYWPKDLVDIDGASNVGWGAFTNPGTTGVNPSMGSGHKPDHVYNHAAYFRDMKYLKKELEPQIPADTELETFVDPCYAIDDLHYSGSPYWGYDFFFGGPGGSCGN
;
A
#
# COMPACT_ATOMS: atom_id res chain seq x y z
N MET A 1 3.71 6.76 -30.71
CA MET A 1 2.38 6.74 -30.07
C MET A 1 2.25 5.41 -29.36
N LEU A 2 2.51 5.37 -28.05
CA LEU A 2 2.36 4.14 -27.25
C LEU A 2 0.89 4.03 -26.84
N SER A 3 0.26 2.92 -27.22
CA SER A 3 -1.12 2.59 -26.92
C SER A 3 -1.27 2.39 -25.41
N ASN A 4 -2.07 3.23 -24.78
CA ASN A 4 -2.42 3.16 -23.36
C ASN A 4 -3.48 2.06 -23.16
N GLN A 5 -3.11 0.79 -23.40
CA GLN A 5 -4.03 -0.32 -23.18
C GLN A 5 -4.17 -0.58 -21.68
N LEU A 6 -5.25 -0.05 -21.10
CA LEU A 6 -5.78 -0.51 -19.83
C LEU A 6 -6.06 -2.01 -19.94
N LYS A 7 -5.19 -2.84 -19.35
CA LYS A 7 -5.43 -4.27 -19.20
C LYS A 7 -6.33 -4.46 -17.97
N PHE A 8 -7.62 -4.63 -18.21
CA PHE A 8 -8.56 -5.04 -17.16
C PHE A 8 -8.21 -6.47 -16.72
N VAL A 9 -7.90 -6.64 -15.42
CA VAL A 9 -7.54 -7.95 -14.83
C VAL A 9 -8.78 -8.84 -14.60
N GLY A 10 -9.98 -8.35 -14.91
CA GLY A 10 -11.24 -9.09 -14.83
C GLY A 10 -12.40 -8.20 -14.41
N TYR A 11 -13.57 -8.81 -14.28
CA TYR A 11 -14.78 -8.18 -13.74
C TYR A 11 -15.14 -8.90 -12.45
N TRP A 12 -15.28 -8.16 -11.35
CA TRP A 12 -15.82 -8.71 -10.12
C TRP A 12 -17.34 -8.87 -10.28
N PRO A 13 -17.91 -10.06 -10.03
CA PRO A 13 -19.35 -10.25 -10.05
C PRO A 13 -20.06 -9.20 -9.19
N LYS A 14 -21.14 -8.60 -9.70
CA LYS A 14 -21.96 -7.61 -8.98
C LYS A 14 -22.49 -8.11 -7.62
N ASP A 15 -22.56 -9.43 -7.45
CA ASP A 15 -23.04 -10.06 -6.22
C ASP A 15 -21.94 -10.08 -5.13
N LEU A 16 -20.68 -9.76 -5.48
CA LEU A 16 -19.52 -9.74 -4.59
C LEU A 16 -19.05 -8.34 -4.23
N VAL A 17 -19.48 -7.31 -4.96
CA VAL A 17 -19.06 -5.92 -4.77
C VAL A 17 -20.19 -4.96 -5.08
N ASP A 18 -20.28 -3.91 -4.26
CA ASP A 18 -21.18 -2.81 -4.50
C ASP A 18 -20.79 -2.08 -5.79
N ILE A 19 -21.78 -1.80 -6.63
CA ILE A 19 -21.61 -1.06 -7.89
C ILE A 19 -21.38 0.43 -7.65
N ASP A 20 -21.69 0.92 -6.45
CA ASP A 20 -21.49 2.32 -6.07
C ASP A 20 -20.04 2.62 -5.62
N GLY A 21 -19.19 1.60 -5.54
CA GLY A 21 -17.77 1.71 -5.20
C GLY A 21 -17.49 1.51 -3.72
N ALA A 22 -16.37 2.05 -3.24
CA ALA A 22 -15.93 1.94 -1.85
C ALA A 22 -15.84 3.32 -1.20
N SER A 23 -16.23 3.42 0.07
CA SER A 23 -16.09 4.66 0.86
C SER A 23 -14.64 4.98 1.18
N ASN A 24 -13.78 3.97 1.30
CA ASN A 24 -12.36 4.08 1.59
C ASN A 24 -11.56 3.14 0.67
N VAL A 25 -10.34 3.54 0.36
CA VAL A 25 -9.34 2.73 -0.33
C VAL A 25 -8.05 2.78 0.47
N GLY A 26 -7.22 1.75 0.36
CA GLY A 26 -5.97 1.69 1.10
C GLY A 26 -4.91 0.88 0.38
N TRP A 27 -3.67 1.18 0.74
CA TRP A 27 -2.47 0.44 0.34
C TRP A 27 -1.83 -0.10 1.59
N GLY A 28 -1.27 -1.30 1.50
CA GLY A 28 -0.60 -1.88 2.65
C GLY A 28 -0.28 -3.34 2.46
N ALA A 29 0.26 -3.90 3.53
CA ALA A 29 0.56 -5.30 3.66
C ALA A 29 0.05 -5.78 5.01
N PHE A 30 -0.32 -7.05 5.08
CA PHE A 30 -0.64 -7.69 6.34
C PHE A 30 0.16 -8.99 6.44
N THR A 31 0.42 -9.39 7.67
CA THR A 31 1.01 -10.69 7.99
C THR A 31 0.03 -11.49 8.82
N ASN A 32 0.17 -12.81 8.78
CA ASN A 32 -0.62 -13.70 9.61
C ASN A 32 0.35 -14.48 10.52
N PRO A 33 0.35 -14.23 11.84
CA PRO A 33 1.21 -14.93 12.79
C PRO A 33 0.83 -16.42 12.97
N GLY A 34 -0.32 -16.85 12.42
CA GLY A 34 -0.80 -18.22 12.54
C GLY A 34 -0.96 -18.64 14.01
N THR A 35 -0.67 -19.91 14.29
CA THR A 35 -0.85 -20.48 15.64
C THR A 35 0.31 -20.18 16.59
N THR A 36 1.44 -19.69 16.10
CA THR A 36 2.62 -19.41 16.95
C THR A 36 2.49 -18.07 17.67
N GLY A 37 1.63 -17.16 17.19
CA GLY A 37 1.54 -15.79 17.66
C GLY A 37 2.76 -14.94 17.30
N VAL A 38 3.70 -15.49 16.52
CA VAL A 38 4.92 -14.80 16.10
C VAL A 38 4.68 -14.23 14.70
N ASN A 39 4.70 -12.90 14.61
CA ASN A 39 4.54 -12.22 13.34
C ASN A 39 5.74 -12.52 12.42
N PRO A 40 5.53 -12.96 11.17
CA PRO A 40 6.64 -13.17 10.23
C PRO A 40 7.26 -11.82 9.82
N SER A 41 8.43 -11.86 9.19
CA SER A 41 9.02 -10.68 8.57
C SER A 41 8.11 -10.14 7.46
N MET A 42 8.09 -8.82 7.32
CA MET A 42 7.35 -8.13 6.25
C MET A 42 8.35 -7.54 5.25
N GLY A 43 8.09 -7.75 3.96
CA GLY A 43 9.03 -7.38 2.90
C GLY A 43 10.33 -8.17 2.99
N SER A 44 11.46 -7.47 3.07
CA SER A 44 12.80 -8.04 3.27
C SER A 44 13.11 -8.40 4.74
N GLY A 45 12.24 -8.02 5.69
CA GLY A 45 12.54 -8.06 7.12
C GLY A 45 13.26 -6.83 7.66
N HIS A 46 13.66 -5.89 6.79
CA HIS A 46 14.21 -4.60 7.22
C HIS A 46 13.10 -3.57 7.39
N LYS A 47 13.22 -2.76 8.45
CA LYS A 47 12.46 -1.51 8.57
C LYS A 47 13.04 -0.48 7.59
N PRO A 48 12.23 0.45 7.06
CA PRO A 48 12.75 1.55 6.25
C PRO A 48 13.84 2.31 6.99
N ASP A 49 14.90 2.66 6.26
CA ASP A 49 16.09 3.37 6.74
C ASP A 49 16.60 4.38 5.70
N HIS A 50 15.70 4.82 4.80
CA HIS A 50 15.98 5.66 3.63
C HIS A 50 16.96 5.06 2.61
N VAL A 51 17.23 3.75 2.66
CA VAL A 51 17.96 3.03 1.61
C VAL A 51 16.96 2.29 0.72
N TYR A 52 16.81 2.75 -0.52
CA TYR A 52 15.70 2.39 -1.42
C TYR A 52 15.50 0.89 -1.71
N ASN A 53 16.49 0.04 -1.43
CA ASN A 53 16.46 -1.40 -1.69
C ASN A 53 16.50 -2.25 -0.41
N HIS A 54 16.47 -1.63 0.77
CA HIS A 54 16.40 -2.35 2.03
C HIS A 54 14.96 -2.71 2.40
N ALA A 55 14.02 -1.78 2.31
CA ALA A 55 12.61 -2.03 2.62
C ALA A 55 11.77 -2.31 1.36
N ALA A 56 10.56 -2.85 1.56
CA ALA A 56 9.56 -2.92 0.49
C ALA A 56 8.89 -1.54 0.32
N TYR A 57 8.20 -1.33 -0.80
CA TYR A 57 7.53 -0.06 -1.06
C TYR A 57 6.25 -0.22 -1.88
N PHE A 58 5.36 0.75 -1.72
CA PHE A 58 4.32 1.08 -2.71
C PHE A 58 4.71 2.39 -3.38
N ARG A 59 4.46 2.50 -4.68
CA ARG A 59 4.76 3.73 -5.44
C ARG A 59 3.69 4.00 -6.49
N ASP A 60 3.68 5.22 -6.98
CA ASP A 60 2.72 5.75 -7.94
C ASP A 60 1.27 5.46 -7.51
N MET A 61 1.01 5.62 -6.20
CA MET A 61 -0.30 5.35 -5.64
C MET A 61 -1.34 6.31 -6.21
N LYS A 62 -2.40 5.73 -6.75
CA LYS A 62 -3.53 6.44 -7.35
C LYS A 62 -4.82 5.69 -7.05
N TYR A 63 -5.91 6.44 -6.91
CA TYR A 63 -7.24 5.88 -6.72
C TYR A 63 -8.23 6.47 -7.72
N LEU A 64 -9.38 5.83 -7.88
CA LEU A 64 -10.42 6.27 -8.80
C LEU A 64 -11.63 6.79 -8.02
N LYS A 65 -12.20 7.89 -8.51
CA LYS A 65 -13.53 8.37 -8.11
C LYS A 65 -14.54 7.97 -9.19
N LYS A 66 -15.81 8.38 -9.00
CA LYS A 66 -16.92 8.05 -9.90
C LYS A 66 -16.67 8.45 -11.35
N GLU A 67 -15.89 9.50 -11.57
CA GLU A 67 -15.52 10.02 -12.89
C GLU A 67 -14.51 9.12 -13.63
N LEU A 68 -13.96 8.09 -12.98
CA LEU A 68 -12.96 7.15 -13.50
C LEU A 68 -11.63 7.80 -13.92
N GLU A 69 -11.36 9.01 -13.42
CA GLU A 69 -10.08 9.69 -13.58
C GLU A 69 -9.14 9.39 -12.39
N PRO A 70 -7.89 8.95 -12.63
CA PRO A 70 -6.92 8.70 -11.57
C PRO A 70 -6.64 9.93 -10.72
N GLN A 71 -6.79 9.79 -9.42
CA GLN A 71 -6.49 10.80 -8.41
C GLN A 71 -5.24 10.40 -7.63
N ILE A 72 -4.41 11.39 -7.31
CA ILE A 72 -3.26 11.23 -6.42
C ILE A 72 -3.75 11.51 -4.99
N PRO A 73 -3.39 10.69 -3.99
CA PRO A 73 -3.68 10.98 -2.59
C PRO A 73 -3.14 12.34 -2.15
N ALA A 74 -3.87 13.03 -1.29
CA ALA A 74 -3.36 14.18 -0.54
C ALA A 74 -3.08 13.78 0.90
N ASP A 75 -2.04 14.37 1.52
CA ASP A 75 -1.62 14.05 2.90
C ASP A 75 -2.77 14.23 3.91
N THR A 76 -3.70 15.16 3.64
CA THR A 76 -4.89 15.43 4.47
C THR A 76 -5.97 14.36 4.37
N GLU A 77 -5.89 13.46 3.39
CA GLU A 77 -6.86 12.39 3.13
C GLU A 77 -6.37 11.02 3.62
N LEU A 78 -5.17 10.94 4.21
CA LEU A 78 -4.53 9.68 4.58
C LEU A 78 -4.58 9.42 6.09
N GLU A 79 -4.86 8.17 6.43
CA GLU A 79 -4.69 7.62 7.77
C GLU A 79 -3.73 6.44 7.70
N THR A 80 -2.81 6.37 8.67
CA THR A 80 -1.75 5.35 8.69
C THR A 80 -1.94 4.42 9.88
N PHE A 81 -1.92 3.11 9.62
CA PHE A 81 -2.02 2.06 10.64
C PHE A 81 -0.81 1.13 10.54
N VAL A 82 -0.03 1.02 11.61
CA VAL A 82 1.17 0.17 11.65
C VAL A 82 1.22 -0.58 12.97
N ASP A 83 1.36 -1.91 12.89
CA ASP A 83 1.62 -2.76 14.05
C ASP A 83 3.05 -2.53 14.58
N PRO A 84 3.29 -2.60 15.90
CA PRO A 84 4.61 -2.36 16.49
C PRO A 84 5.75 -3.24 15.93
N CYS A 85 5.44 -4.38 15.31
CA CYS A 85 6.43 -5.22 14.63
C CYS A 85 7.06 -4.59 13.38
N TYR A 86 6.41 -3.59 12.80
CA TYR A 86 6.74 -3.06 11.49
C TYR A 86 6.94 -1.55 11.55
N ALA A 87 7.32 -0.97 10.42
CA ALA A 87 7.48 0.46 10.26
C ALA A 87 7.05 0.87 8.85
N ILE A 88 6.55 2.10 8.75
CA ILE A 88 6.33 2.83 7.51
C ILE A 88 7.19 4.10 7.57
N ASP A 89 7.71 4.51 6.43
CA ASP A 89 8.47 5.75 6.29
C ASP A 89 8.26 6.36 4.90
N ASP A 90 8.70 7.61 4.74
CA ASP A 90 8.66 8.37 3.49
C ASP A 90 7.27 8.40 2.83
N LEU A 91 6.20 8.48 3.63
CA LEU A 91 4.82 8.63 3.11
C LEU A 91 4.60 10.06 2.59
N HIS A 92 4.78 10.26 1.29
CA HIS A 92 4.60 11.57 0.66
C HIS A 92 4.48 11.48 -0.86
N TYR A 93 4.15 12.62 -1.48
CA TYR A 93 4.35 12.79 -2.92
C TYR A 93 5.80 13.21 -3.23
N SER A 94 6.57 12.31 -3.83
CA SER A 94 7.98 12.52 -4.19
C SER A 94 8.23 13.56 -5.29
N GLY A 95 7.19 14.03 -6.00
CA GLY A 95 7.34 14.90 -7.17
C GLY A 95 7.88 14.22 -8.43
N SER A 96 8.32 12.96 -8.33
CA SER A 96 8.85 12.19 -9.44
C SER A 96 7.72 11.48 -10.18
N PRO A 97 7.65 11.55 -11.53
CA PRO A 97 6.68 10.76 -12.30
C PRO A 97 6.88 9.24 -12.16
N TYR A 98 8.04 8.78 -11.70
CA TYR A 98 8.34 7.36 -11.51
C TYR A 98 7.94 6.85 -10.12
N TRP A 99 8.12 7.67 -9.09
CA TRP A 99 7.81 7.31 -7.70
C TRP A 99 6.40 7.76 -7.31
N GLY A 100 5.92 8.88 -7.83
CA GLY A 100 4.59 9.42 -7.55
C GLY A 100 4.39 9.65 -6.06
N TYR A 101 3.20 9.30 -5.57
CA TYR A 101 2.96 9.18 -4.14
C TYR A 101 3.40 7.78 -3.70
N ASP A 102 4.29 7.71 -2.72
CA ASP A 102 4.95 6.49 -2.29
C ASP A 102 5.12 6.41 -0.78
N PHE A 103 5.42 5.21 -0.32
CA PHE A 103 5.90 4.95 1.03
C PHE A 103 6.71 3.65 1.06
N PHE A 104 7.62 3.56 2.03
CA PHE A 104 8.39 2.38 2.32
C PHE A 104 7.82 1.67 3.54
N PHE A 105 7.85 0.35 3.55
CA PHE A 105 7.35 -0.45 4.65
C PHE A 105 8.16 -1.73 4.84
N GLY A 106 8.16 -2.24 6.07
CA GLY A 106 8.76 -3.52 6.39
C GLY A 106 9.06 -3.69 7.86
N GLY A 107 9.76 -4.78 8.18
CA GLY A 107 10.26 -5.02 9.52
C GLY A 107 10.43 -6.50 9.83
N PRO A 108 11.15 -6.81 10.91
CA PRO A 108 11.60 -8.17 11.20
C PRO A 108 10.46 -9.10 11.63
N GLY A 109 9.30 -8.55 12.02
CA GLY A 109 8.29 -9.33 12.72
C GLY A 109 8.73 -9.65 14.15
N GLY A 110 8.19 -10.73 14.70
CA GLY A 110 8.47 -11.20 16.05
C GLY A 110 7.25 -11.14 16.98
N SER A 111 7.51 -11.16 18.27
CA SER A 111 6.49 -10.98 19.32
C SER A 111 6.44 -9.50 19.68
N CYS A 112 5.62 -8.71 18.98
CA CYS A 112 5.57 -7.25 19.14
C CYS A 112 4.23 -6.72 19.65
N GLY A 113 3.35 -7.61 20.11
CA GLY A 113 2.20 -7.25 20.94
C GLY A 113 2.48 -7.60 22.40
N ASN A 114 2.23 -6.64 23.30
CA ASN A 114 1.89 -6.91 24.70
C ASN A 114 0.37 -6.99 24.82
#